data_AF-A0A087UCQ5-F1
#
_entry.id   AF-A0A087UCQ5-F1
#
_cell.length_a   1.000
_cell.length_b   1.000
_cell.length_c   1.000
_cell.angle_alpha   90.00
_cell.angle_beta   90.00
_cell.angle_gamma   90.00
#
_symmetry.space_group_name_H-M   'P 1'
#
loop_
_entity.id
_entity.type
_entity.pdbx_description
1 polymer ?
#
loop_
_entity_poly.entity_id
_entity_poly.type
_entity_poly.pdbx_seq_one_letter_code
_entity_poly.pdbx_strand_id
1 'polypeptide(L)'
;MNSVENEEDELLFKLHSEASKRGSNALSLRAFEVVAFSSQYGCENSVSYTAENILGPATIYPRAGDHAYTFQMKTYGRWWNSLPSSRRIVSNLPIGTFAESQDFIEIRVEKRVAPLLMRVYEVYNPGAIVKILCYCYETERWVILWQGAPQFLPPDKSHCFSVEF
;
A
#
# COMPACT_ATOMS: atom_id res chain seq x y z
N MET A 1 -5.32 -13.76 -21.84
CA MET A 1 -5.82 -13.35 -20.52
C MET A 1 -4.73 -13.63 -19.51
N ASN A 2 -4.29 -12.61 -18.77
CA ASN A 2 -3.20 -12.74 -17.81
C ASN A 2 -3.74 -13.48 -16.56
N SER A 3 -2.98 -14.40 -15.96
CA SER A 3 -3.48 -15.20 -14.82
C SER A 3 -3.89 -14.36 -13.60
N VAL A 4 -3.31 -13.17 -13.45
CA VAL A 4 -3.63 -12.20 -12.39
C VAL A 4 -5.00 -11.56 -12.59
N GLU A 5 -5.36 -11.24 -13.85
CA GLU A 5 -6.67 -10.63 -14.16
C GLU A 5 -7.79 -11.60 -13.82
N ASN A 6 -7.61 -12.89 -14.14
CA ASN A 6 -8.59 -13.93 -13.79
C ASN A 6 -8.77 -14.09 -12.27
N GLU A 7 -7.68 -14.02 -11.49
CA GLU A 7 -7.74 -14.10 -10.02
C GLU A 7 -8.45 -12.88 -9.42
N GLU A 8 -8.18 -11.68 -9.95
CA GLU A 8 -8.92 -10.47 -9.56
C GLU A 8 -10.41 -10.59 -9.88
N ASP A 9 -10.76 -11.07 -11.07
CA ASP A 9 -12.15 -11.22 -11.50
C ASP A 9 -12.92 -12.22 -10.62
N GLU A 10 -12.31 -13.35 -10.28
CA GLU A 10 -12.90 -14.36 -9.38
C GLU A 10 -13.12 -13.79 -7.97
N LEU A 11 -12.14 -13.07 -7.44
CA LEU A 11 -12.22 -12.44 -6.12
C LEU A 11 -13.29 -11.35 -6.09
N LEU A 12 -13.34 -10.50 -7.11
CA LEU A 12 -14.37 -9.48 -7.25
C LEU A 12 -15.75 -10.10 -7.33
N PHE A 13 -15.92 -11.15 -8.14
CA PHE A 13 -17.19 -11.86 -8.25
C PHE A 13 -17.67 -12.38 -6.89
N LYS A 14 -16.77 -13.01 -6.13
CA LYS A 14 -17.05 -13.50 -4.78
C LYS A 14 -17.52 -12.36 -3.86
N LEU A 15 -16.76 -11.26 -3.78
CA LEU A 15 -17.08 -10.11 -2.92
C LEU A 15 -18.40 -9.44 -3.29
N HIS A 16 -18.66 -9.27 -4.59
CA HIS A 16 -19.93 -8.72 -5.07
C HIS A 16 -21.11 -9.63 -4.71
N SER A 17 -20.96 -10.96 -4.84
CA SER A 17 -21.99 -11.92 -4.44
C SER A 17 -22.30 -11.85 -2.94
N GLU A 18 -21.26 -11.79 -2.11
CA GLU A 18 -21.40 -11.69 -0.65
C GLU A 18 -22.02 -10.37 -0.20
N ALA A 19 -21.60 -9.24 -0.79
CA ALA A 19 -22.18 -7.94 -0.52
C ALA A 19 -23.67 -7.90 -0.92
N SER A 20 -24.01 -8.44 -2.10
CA SER A 20 -25.38 -8.50 -2.59
C SER A 20 -26.29 -9.31 -1.67
N LYS A 21 -25.82 -10.45 -1.14
CA LYS A 21 -26.55 -11.25 -0.12
C LYS A 21 -26.82 -10.47 1.16
N ARG A 22 -25.96 -9.50 1.51
CA ARG A 22 -26.12 -8.61 2.67
C ARG A 22 -26.91 -7.34 2.35
N GLY A 23 -27.49 -7.22 1.16
CA GLY A 23 -28.21 -6.02 0.72
C GLY A 23 -27.30 -4.80 0.51
N SER A 24 -26.00 -5.02 0.32
CA SER A 24 -24.98 -3.99 0.11
C SER A 24 -24.38 -4.09 -1.29
N ASN A 25 -23.71 -3.02 -1.75
CA ASN A 25 -22.98 -3.03 -3.01
C ASN A 25 -21.47 -2.98 -2.73
N ALA A 26 -20.70 -3.90 -3.31
CA ALA A 26 -19.24 -3.83 -3.30
C ALA A 26 -18.76 -2.97 -4.47
N LEU A 27 -17.64 -2.27 -4.29
CA LEU A 27 -16.99 -1.51 -5.35
C LEU A 27 -15.51 -1.86 -5.37
N SER A 28 -14.97 -2.11 -6.56
CA SER A 28 -13.52 -2.15 -6.78
C SER A 28 -13.05 -0.75 -7.10
N LEU A 29 -12.21 -0.19 -6.23
CA LEU A 29 -11.63 1.15 -6.41
C LEU A 29 -10.12 1.03 -6.53
N ARG A 30 -9.52 1.94 -7.29
CA ARG A 30 -8.06 2.10 -7.39
C ARG A 30 -7.64 3.36 -6.65
N ALA A 31 -6.34 3.48 -6.37
CA ALA A 31 -5.77 4.73 -5.89
C ALA A 31 -6.07 5.84 -6.92
N PHE A 32 -6.72 6.90 -6.47
CA PHE A 32 -7.20 8.00 -7.32
C PHE A 32 -6.29 9.22 -7.24
N GLU A 33 -5.75 9.51 -6.06
CA GLU A 33 -4.85 10.63 -5.82
C GLU A 33 -3.86 10.29 -4.71
N VAL A 34 -2.64 10.78 -4.84
CA VAL A 34 -1.64 10.77 -3.77
C VAL A 34 -1.79 12.05 -2.95
N VAL A 35 -2.06 11.90 -1.66
CA VAL A 35 -2.28 13.05 -0.76
C VAL A 35 -0.98 13.49 -0.09
N ALA A 36 -0.23 12.51 0.43
CA ALA A 36 1.01 12.75 1.13
C ALA A 36 1.89 11.49 1.09
N PHE A 37 3.19 11.66 1.26
CA PHE A 37 4.14 10.57 1.42
C PHE A 37 5.37 11.07 2.16
N SER A 38 6.06 10.18 2.86
CA SER A 38 7.29 10.51 3.59
C SER A 38 8.49 10.71 2.68
N SER A 39 8.59 9.91 1.62
CA SER A 39 9.68 9.98 0.66
C SER A 39 9.30 9.37 -0.69
N GLN A 40 9.96 9.85 -1.75
CA GLN A 40 9.98 9.20 -3.05
C GLN A 40 11.40 9.25 -3.61
N TYR A 41 11.81 8.23 -4.36
CA TYR A 41 13.12 8.14 -4.98
C TYR A 41 13.26 9.13 -6.15
N GLY A 42 12.22 9.26 -6.97
CA GLY A 42 12.16 10.21 -8.08
C GLY A 42 12.23 11.67 -7.64
N CYS A 43 12.60 12.57 -8.56
CA CYS A 43 12.44 14.01 -8.36
C CYS A 43 11.02 14.48 -8.74
N GLU A 44 10.59 15.63 -8.23
CA GLU A 44 9.23 16.17 -8.44
C GLU A 44 8.85 16.34 -9.92
N ASN A 45 9.84 16.62 -10.78
CA ASN A 45 9.63 16.81 -12.22
C ASN A 45 9.93 15.54 -13.05
N SER A 46 10.02 14.37 -12.41
CA SER A 46 10.29 13.09 -13.05
C SER A 46 9.05 12.21 -13.05
N VAL A 47 8.97 11.32 -14.03
CA VAL A 47 7.98 10.22 -14.07
C VAL A 47 8.54 8.92 -13.49
N SER A 48 9.86 8.87 -13.28
CA SER A 48 10.55 7.71 -12.73
C SER A 48 10.51 7.72 -11.21
N TYR A 49 10.04 6.63 -10.61
CA TYR A 49 10.09 6.34 -9.18
C TYR A 49 9.35 7.33 -8.28
N THR A 50 8.28 7.94 -8.80
CA THR A 50 7.45 8.93 -8.07
C THR A 50 6.23 8.28 -7.44
N ALA A 51 5.67 8.94 -6.42
CA ALA A 51 4.48 8.46 -5.71
C ALA A 51 3.26 8.33 -6.65
N GLU A 52 3.13 9.22 -7.63
CA GLU A 52 2.05 9.22 -8.63
C GLU A 52 1.96 7.91 -9.42
N ASN A 53 3.04 7.13 -9.52
CA ASN A 53 3.04 5.84 -10.19
C ASN A 53 2.20 4.77 -9.47
N ILE A 54 1.68 5.03 -8.27
CA ILE A 54 0.75 4.14 -7.57
C ILE A 54 -0.69 4.25 -8.11
N LEU A 55 -0.99 5.31 -8.86
CA LEU A 55 -2.35 5.62 -9.28
C LEU A 55 -2.84 4.68 -10.39
N GLY A 56 -4.14 4.36 -10.35
CA GLY A 56 -4.79 3.57 -11.37
C GLY A 56 -4.46 2.07 -11.31
N PRO A 57 -4.50 1.35 -12.45
CA PRO A 57 -4.29 -0.09 -12.50
C PRO A 57 -2.81 -0.48 -12.37
N ALA A 58 -2.54 -1.65 -11.80
CA ALA A 58 -1.19 -2.20 -11.72
C ALA A 58 -0.71 -2.65 -13.12
N THR A 59 0.11 -1.85 -13.78
CA THR A 59 0.61 -2.12 -15.15
C THR A 59 1.91 -2.93 -15.19
N ILE A 60 2.63 -3.01 -14.07
CA ILE A 60 3.93 -3.69 -13.98
C ILE A 60 3.79 -5.10 -13.43
N TYR A 61 3.00 -5.27 -12.37
CA TYR A 61 2.74 -6.57 -11.76
C TYR A 61 2.15 -7.56 -12.78
N PRO A 62 2.56 -8.85 -12.79
CA PRO A 62 3.43 -9.55 -11.83
C PRO A 62 4.92 -9.55 -12.24
N ARG A 63 5.38 -8.60 -13.06
CA ARG A 63 6.81 -8.54 -13.40
C ARG A 63 7.59 -7.98 -12.23
N ALA A 64 8.47 -8.79 -11.67
CA ALA A 64 9.39 -8.40 -10.61
C ALA A 64 10.59 -7.64 -11.17
N GLY A 65 11.12 -6.71 -10.38
CA GLY A 65 12.34 -5.96 -10.68
C GLY A 65 12.19 -4.47 -10.46
N ASP A 66 13.29 -3.78 -10.71
CA ASP A 66 13.38 -2.33 -10.64
C ASP A 66 12.80 -1.69 -11.91
N HIS A 67 11.64 -1.05 -11.79
CA HIS A 67 10.91 -0.45 -12.90
C HIS A 67 10.64 1.04 -12.66
N ALA A 68 11.05 1.89 -13.60
CA ALA A 68 10.89 3.35 -13.49
C ALA A 68 9.45 3.80 -13.23
N TYR A 69 8.45 3.11 -13.78
CA TYR A 69 7.02 3.43 -13.61
C TYR A 69 6.41 2.81 -12.33
N THR A 70 7.20 2.65 -11.27
CA THR A 70 6.74 2.20 -9.95
C THR A 70 6.96 3.30 -8.93
N PHE A 71 6.32 3.20 -7.77
CA PHE A 71 6.66 4.04 -6.63
C PHE A 71 7.75 3.37 -5.81
N GLN A 72 8.82 4.10 -5.50
CA GLN A 72 9.89 3.65 -4.61
C GLN A 72 10.19 4.69 -3.54
N MET A 73 10.28 4.23 -2.29
CA MET A 73 10.69 5.04 -1.14
C MET A 73 12.21 5.08 -1.03
N LYS A 74 12.76 6.10 -0.37
CA LYS A 74 14.23 6.28 -0.25
C LYS A 74 14.87 5.37 0.81
N THR A 75 14.06 4.83 1.70
CA THR A 75 14.53 4.15 2.91
C THR A 75 14.62 2.64 2.64
N TYR A 76 15.78 2.16 2.17
CA TYR A 76 16.10 0.72 1.99
C TYR A 76 17.06 0.05 3.01
N GLY A 77 16.56 -0.88 3.85
CA GLY A 77 17.34 -1.59 4.88
C GLY A 77 17.24 -1.01 6.31
N ARG A 78 18.33 -1.07 7.10
CA ARG A 78 18.40 -0.49 8.48
C ARG A 78 19.64 0.39 8.67
N TRP A 79 20.41 0.62 7.62
CA TRP A 79 21.76 1.16 7.73
C TRP A 79 21.76 2.62 8.21
N TRP A 80 20.78 3.44 7.80
CA TRP A 80 20.63 4.81 8.31
C TRP A 80 20.34 4.86 9.81
N ASN A 81 19.70 3.84 10.39
CA ASN A 81 19.47 3.78 11.85
C ASN A 81 20.76 3.53 12.62
N SER A 82 21.80 3.05 11.94
CA SER A 82 23.10 2.76 12.55
C SER A 82 24.09 3.93 12.40
N LEU A 83 23.70 5.01 11.71
CA LEU A 83 24.57 6.16 11.52
C LEU A 83 24.61 7.04 12.78
N PRO A 84 25.76 7.66 13.09
CA PRO A 84 25.88 8.62 14.20
C PRO A 84 24.94 9.82 14.07
N SER A 85 24.56 10.17 12.83
CA SER A 85 23.62 11.25 12.51
C SER A 85 22.15 10.81 12.51
N SER A 86 21.86 9.55 12.79
CA SER A 86 20.48 9.04 12.82
C SER A 86 19.69 9.83 13.87
N ARG A 87 18.58 10.43 13.42
CA ARG A 87 17.63 11.06 14.34
C ARG A 87 16.65 9.99 14.78
N ARG A 88 16.43 9.89 16.09
CA ARG A 88 15.37 9.05 16.63
C ARG A 88 14.04 9.61 16.12
N ILE A 89 13.29 8.82 15.35
CA ILE A 89 11.98 9.22 14.84
C ILE A 89 11.07 9.40 16.06
N VAL A 90 10.63 10.63 16.28
CA VAL A 90 9.60 10.93 17.27
C VAL A 90 8.27 10.73 16.55
N SER A 91 7.73 9.51 16.59
CA SER A 91 6.46 9.25 15.91
C SER A 91 5.32 9.94 16.67
N ASN A 92 4.48 10.70 15.97
CA ASN A 92 3.16 11.11 16.48
C ASN A 92 2.15 9.93 16.47
N LEU A 93 2.63 8.69 16.31
CA LEU A 93 1.80 7.50 16.30
C LEU A 93 1.40 7.12 17.72
N PRO A 94 0.24 6.46 17.90
CA PRO A 94 -0.20 6.01 19.22
C PRO A 94 0.85 5.16 19.93
N ILE A 95 1.09 5.46 21.21
CA ILE A 95 1.97 4.70 22.11
C ILE A 95 1.57 3.22 22.07
N GLY A 96 2.54 2.32 21.88
CA GLY A 96 2.32 0.86 21.85
C GLY A 96 2.23 0.23 20.46
N THR A 97 2.63 0.93 19.40
CA THR A 97 2.67 0.34 18.06
C THR A 97 3.83 -0.65 17.92
N PHE A 98 3.51 -1.95 17.79
CA PHE A 98 4.47 -3.05 17.63
C PHE A 98 5.41 -3.00 16.41
N ALA A 99 5.11 -2.12 15.44
CA ALA A 99 5.94 -1.90 14.26
C ALA A 99 6.04 -0.39 13.98
N GLU A 100 7.27 0.12 14.03
CA GLU A 100 7.61 1.48 13.60
C GLU A 100 7.66 1.51 12.08
N SER A 101 6.72 2.22 11.45
CA SER A 101 6.80 2.52 10.02
C SER A 101 7.80 3.65 9.84
N GLN A 102 8.77 3.47 8.94
CA GLN A 102 9.75 4.51 8.63
C GLN A 102 9.28 5.41 7.49
N ASP A 103 8.50 4.85 6.58
CA ASP A 103 7.85 5.57 5.50
C ASP A 103 6.35 5.34 5.49
N PHE A 104 5.64 6.21 4.78
CA PHE A 104 4.22 6.07 4.49
C PHE A 104 3.90 6.66 3.12
N ILE A 105 2.80 6.19 2.56
CA ILE A 105 2.07 6.87 1.49
C ILE A 105 0.61 6.94 1.89
N GLU A 106 0.01 8.10 1.66
CA GLU A 106 -1.39 8.38 1.83
C GLU A 106 -2.04 8.54 0.46
N ILE A 107 -3.09 7.77 0.22
CA ILE A 107 -3.87 7.82 -1.00
C ILE A 107 -5.33 8.12 -0.71
N ARG A 108 -5.98 8.77 -1.68
CA ARG A 108 -7.43 8.93 -1.71
C ARG A 108 -8.01 8.01 -2.78
N VAL A 109 -9.18 7.45 -2.49
CA VAL A 109 -10.01 6.73 -3.46
C VAL A 109 -11.16 7.63 -3.92
N GLU A 110 -11.71 7.34 -5.11
CA GLU A 110 -12.72 8.18 -5.76
C GLU A 110 -14.00 8.36 -4.92
N LYS A 111 -14.39 7.34 -4.15
CA LYS A 111 -15.63 7.32 -3.37
C LYS A 111 -15.37 6.96 -1.92
N ARG A 112 -16.12 7.58 -1.01
CA ARG A 112 -16.12 7.19 0.41
C ARG A 112 -16.74 5.81 0.54
N VAL A 113 -15.98 4.88 1.11
CA VAL A 113 -16.38 3.48 1.27
C VAL A 113 -15.87 2.95 2.61
N ALA A 114 -16.56 1.95 3.15
CA ALA A 114 -16.00 1.08 4.18
C ALA A 114 -15.08 0.05 3.49
N PRO A 115 -13.78 -0.01 3.80
CA PRO A 115 -12.88 -0.98 3.19
C PRO A 115 -13.28 -2.41 3.55
N LEU A 116 -13.34 -3.30 2.56
CA LEU A 116 -13.56 -4.75 2.76
C LEU A 116 -12.29 -5.54 2.50
N LEU A 117 -11.52 -5.12 1.49
CA LEU A 117 -10.30 -5.74 1.04
C LEU A 117 -9.35 -4.65 0.54
N MET A 118 -8.06 -4.78 0.84
CA MET A 118 -7.00 -4.00 0.23
C MET A 118 -5.97 -4.92 -0.40
N ARG A 119 -5.56 -4.60 -1.64
CA ARG A 119 -4.44 -5.24 -2.32
C ARG A 119 -3.38 -4.21 -2.68
N VAL A 120 -2.12 -4.52 -2.39
CA VAL A 120 -0.95 -3.73 -2.80
C VAL A 120 0.00 -4.63 -3.58
N TYR A 121 0.39 -4.18 -4.77
CA TYR A 121 1.25 -4.94 -5.67
C TYR A 121 2.70 -4.46 -5.52
N GLU A 122 3.51 -5.27 -4.86
CA GLU A 122 4.93 -5.03 -4.62
C GLU A 122 5.75 -5.75 -5.70
N VAL A 123 6.55 -5.02 -6.47
CA VAL A 123 7.34 -5.60 -7.58
C VAL A 123 8.84 -5.61 -7.33
N TYR A 124 9.32 -4.95 -6.29
CA TYR A 124 10.74 -4.87 -5.95
C TYR A 124 10.93 -4.86 -4.43
N ASN A 125 11.62 -5.87 -3.90
CA ASN A 125 11.82 -6.10 -2.45
C ASN A 125 10.50 -6.13 -1.64
N PRO A 126 9.58 -7.06 -1.93
CA PRO A 126 8.27 -7.10 -1.28
C PRO A 126 8.32 -7.48 0.21
N GLY A 127 7.21 -7.23 0.90
CA GLY A 127 7.01 -7.60 2.31
C GLY A 127 7.23 -6.45 3.29
N ALA A 128 7.29 -5.20 2.81
CA ALA A 128 7.60 -4.04 3.64
C ALA A 128 6.38 -3.46 4.37
N ILE A 129 5.16 -3.85 3.99
CA ILE A 129 3.92 -3.31 4.57
C ILE A 129 3.73 -3.84 5.99
N VAL A 130 3.69 -2.92 6.96
CA VAL A 130 3.54 -3.24 8.40
C VAL A 130 2.29 -2.66 9.05
N LYS A 131 1.63 -1.72 8.38
CA LYS A 131 0.46 -1.02 8.91
C LYS A 131 -0.41 -0.45 7.80
N ILE A 132 -1.72 -0.55 7.97
CA ILE A 132 -2.71 0.14 7.15
C ILE A 132 -3.60 0.94 8.08
N LEU A 133 -3.70 2.24 7.82
CA LEU A 133 -4.64 3.13 8.48
C LEU A 133 -5.69 3.59 7.48
N CYS A 134 -6.89 3.87 7.98
CA CYS A 134 -7.95 4.49 7.21
C CYS A 134 -8.46 5.71 7.95
N TYR A 135 -8.71 6.79 7.23
CA TYR A 135 -9.29 8.00 7.80
C TYR A 135 -10.80 7.83 7.94
N CYS A 136 -11.29 7.81 9.18
CA CYS A 136 -12.71 7.74 9.48
C CYS A 136 -13.30 9.16 9.52
N TYR A 137 -14.19 9.46 8.59
CA TYR A 137 -14.82 10.78 8.49
C TYR A 137 -15.77 11.08 9.64
N GLU A 138 -16.41 10.06 10.22
CA GLU A 138 -17.36 10.23 11.33
C GLU A 138 -16.65 10.66 12.62
N THR A 139 -15.41 10.21 12.81
CA THR A 139 -14.63 10.49 14.03
C THR A 139 -13.49 11.47 13.81
N GLU A 140 -13.26 11.90 12.56
CA GLU A 140 -12.16 12.76 12.12
C GLU A 140 -10.79 12.26 12.58
N ARG A 141 -10.58 10.94 12.52
CA ARG A 141 -9.39 10.28 13.04
C ARG A 141 -8.90 9.16 12.12
N TRP A 142 -7.59 8.96 12.14
CA TRP A 142 -6.97 7.77 11.58
C TRP A 142 -7.25 6.57 12.49
N VAL A 143 -7.79 5.50 11.89
CA VAL A 143 -8.05 4.22 12.54
C VAL A 143 -7.12 3.18 11.95
N ILE A 144 -6.50 2.35 12.79
CA ILE A 144 -5.68 1.23 12.33
C ILE A 144 -6.64 0.13 11.86
N LEU A 145 -6.59 -0.22 10.58
CA LEU A 145 -7.34 -1.36 10.04
C LEU A 145 -6.53 -2.64 10.10
N TRP A 146 -5.22 -2.54 9.91
CA TRP A 146 -4.32 -3.70 9.97
C TRP A 146 -2.95 -3.32 10.48
N GLN A 147 -2.32 -4.23 11.21
CA GLN A 147 -0.94 -4.13 11.65
C GLN A 147 -0.30 -5.53 11.69
N GLY A 148 0.95 -5.63 11.21
CA GLY A 148 1.70 -6.88 11.20
C GLY A 148 3.21 -6.67 11.16
N ALA A 149 3.95 -7.77 11.30
CA ALA A 149 5.40 -7.79 11.08
C ALA A 149 5.70 -7.73 9.57
N PRO A 150 6.84 -7.15 9.15
CA PRO A 150 7.28 -7.23 7.76
C PRO A 150 7.51 -8.69 7.37
N GLN A 151 7.22 -9.02 6.13
CA GLN A 151 7.37 -10.38 5.59
C GLN A 151 8.75 -10.53 4.94
N PHE A 152 9.43 -11.64 5.22
CA PHE A 152 10.71 -11.95 4.57
C PHE A 152 10.44 -12.72 3.28
N LEU A 153 10.34 -11.99 2.17
CA LEU A 153 10.03 -12.53 0.85
C LEU A 153 11.25 -12.46 -0.09
N PRO A 154 11.35 -13.33 -1.11
CA PRO A 154 12.46 -13.29 -2.05
C PRO A 154 12.48 -11.95 -2.83
N PRO A 155 13.63 -11.26 -2.90
CA PRO A 155 13.73 -9.94 -3.52
C PRO A 155 13.53 -9.96 -5.05
N ASP A 156 13.71 -11.12 -5.68
CA ASP A 156 13.55 -11.35 -7.12
C ASP A 156 12.10 -11.70 -7.53
N LYS A 157 11.15 -11.66 -6.59
CA LYS A 157 9.74 -11.98 -6.82
C LYS A 157 8.86 -10.76 -6.58
N SER A 158 7.79 -10.66 -7.37
CA SER A 158 6.68 -9.76 -7.08
C SER A 158 5.75 -10.43 -6.07
N HIS A 159 5.02 -9.63 -5.32
CA HIS A 159 4.08 -10.07 -4.30
C HIS A 159 2.82 -9.21 -4.34
N CYS A 160 1.67 -9.84 -4.15
CA CYS A 160 0.43 -9.13 -3.89
C CYS A 160 0.14 -9.23 -2.39
N PHE A 161 0.43 -8.16 -1.66
CA PHE A 161 -0.03 -8.04 -0.29
C PHE A 161 -1.55 -7.87 -0.30
N SER A 162 -2.28 -8.74 0.41
CA SER A 162 -3.73 -8.76 0.44
C SER A 162 -4.23 -8.90 1.88
N VAL A 163 -5.21 -8.07 2.25
CA VAL A 163 -5.82 -8.09 3.59
C VAL A 163 -7.31 -7.78 3.51
N GLU A 164 -8.11 -8.59 4.22
CA GLU A 164 -9.55 -8.39 4.44
C GLU A 164 -9.75 -7.70 5.81
N PHE A 165 -10.76 -6.82 5.93
CA PHE A 165 -11.06 -6.02 7.13
C PHE A 165 -12.37 -6.40 7.80
#